data_AF-A0ABD5S472-F1
#
_entry.id   AF-A0ABD5S472-F1
#
_cell.length_a   1.000
_cell.length_b   1.000
_cell.length_c   1.000
_cell.angle_alpha   90.00
_cell.angle_beta   90.00
_cell.angle_gamma   90.00
#
_symmetry.space_group_name_H-M   'P 1'
#
loop_
_entity.id
_entity.type
_entity.pdbx_description
1 polymer ?
#
loop_
_entity_poly.entity_id
_entity_poly.type
_entity_poly.pdbx_seq_one_letter_code
_entity_poly.pdbx_strand_id
1 'polypeptide(L)' 'MKKLINDADTVVDEMLDGMVAAHPEYVRRLDGRQVLVRSDAPVDGKVAVVSGGGSGHEPAHAGY' A
#
# COMPACT_ATOMS: atom_id res chain seq x y z
N MET A 1 -25.23 -7.75 4.43
CA MET A 1 -23.83 -7.24 4.50
C MET A 1 -22.88 -8.43 4.46
N LYS A 2 -21.99 -8.52 3.46
CA LYS A 2 -21.03 -9.64 3.30
C LYS A 2 -19.56 -9.18 3.34
N LYS A 3 -19.31 -7.87 3.35
CA LYS A 3 -17.98 -7.25 3.31
C LYS A 3 -17.86 -6.28 4.48
N LEU A 4 -16.68 -6.22 5.11
CA LEU A 4 -16.33 -5.22 6.12
C LEU A 4 -15.69 -4.02 5.39
N ILE A 5 -16.52 -3.12 4.91
CA ILE A 5 -16.11 -1.90 4.19
C ILE A 5 -17.04 -0.76 4.58
N ASN A 6 -16.54 0.47 4.48
CA ASN A 6 -17.35 1.67 4.65
C ASN A 6 -18.01 2.03 3.30
N ASP A 7 -17.31 2.79 2.46
CA ASP A 7 -17.72 3.15 1.10
C ASP A 7 -16.94 2.30 0.07
N ALA A 8 -17.63 1.84 -0.98
CA ALA A 8 -17.01 1.08 -2.05
C ALA A 8 -15.94 1.88 -2.81
N ASP A 9 -16.12 3.20 -2.91
CA ASP A 9 -15.21 4.08 -3.64
C ASP A 9 -13.91 4.36 -2.86
N THR A 10 -13.91 4.14 -1.54
CA THR A 10 -12.76 4.45 -0.67
C THR A 10 -12.03 3.20 -0.15
N VAL A 11 -12.50 1.98 -0.47
CA VAL A 11 -11.96 0.73 0.10
C VAL A 11 -10.44 0.63 -0.05
N VAL A 12 -9.89 0.97 -1.22
CA VAL A 12 -8.45 0.88 -1.46
C VAL A 12 -7.69 1.89 -0.62
N ASP A 13 -8.21 3.11 -0.51
CA ASP A 13 -7.54 4.16 0.26
C ASP A 13 -7.53 3.82 1.76
N GLU A 14 -8.67 3.38 2.30
CA GLU A 14 -8.78 2.96 3.71
C GLU A 14 -7.88 1.76 4.02
N MET A 15 -7.80 0.80 3.09
CA MET A 15 -6.91 -0.37 3.22
C MET A 15 -5.44 0.05 3.26
N LEU A 16 -5.01 0.95 2.35
CA LEU A 16 -3.62 1.42 2.32
C LEU A 16 -3.27 2.23 3.57
N ASP A 17 -4.18 3.08 4.05
CA ASP A 17 -3.99 3.82 5.29
C ASP A 17 -3.88 2.87 6.49
N GLY A 18 -4.69 1.81 6.52
CA GLY A 18 -4.60 0.74 7.51
C GLY A 18 -3.26 0.01 7.47
N MET A 19 -2.72 -0.31 6.29
CA MET A 19 -1.41 -0.95 6.16
C MET A 19 -0.27 -0.05 6.64
N VAL A 20 -0.30 1.25 6.32
CA VAL A 20 0.69 2.20 6.83
C VAL A 20 0.59 2.35 8.36
N ALA A 21 -0.62 2.36 8.91
CA ALA A 21 -0.80 2.42 10.36
C ALA A 21 -0.31 1.14 11.06
N ALA A 22 -0.47 -0.03 10.44
CA ALA A 22 -0.06 -1.31 10.99
C ALA A 22 1.46 -1.58 10.87
N HIS A 23 2.09 -1.09 9.81
CA HIS A 23 3.49 -1.38 9.46
C HIS A 23 4.30 -0.12 9.08
N PRO A 24 4.30 0.95 9.90
CA PRO A 24 4.99 2.20 9.57
C PRO A 24 6.51 2.03 9.45
N GLU A 25 7.08 1.01 10.09
CA GLU A 25 8.49 0.66 10.00
C GLU A 25 8.90 0.12 8.62
N TYR A 26 7.95 -0.40 7.82
CA TYR A 26 8.23 -1.01 6.52
C TYR A 26 7.75 -0.17 5.35
N VAL A 27 6.60 0.49 5.47
CA VAL A 27 5.95 1.16 4.34
C VAL A 27 5.45 2.55 4.70
N ARG A 28 5.50 3.45 3.71
CA ARG A 28 4.82 4.73 3.73
C ARG A 28 4.03 4.91 2.43
N ARG A 29 2.95 5.66 2.51
CA ARG A 29 2.14 6.04 1.34
C ARG A 29 2.76 7.23 0.62
N LEU A 30 2.69 7.24 -0.71
CA LEU A 30 2.95 8.44 -1.49
C LEU A 30 1.71 9.34 -1.48
N ASP A 31 1.91 10.62 -1.16
CA ASP A 31 0.82 11.58 -0.98
C ASP A 31 -0.13 11.64 -2.19
N GLY A 32 -1.42 11.43 -1.92
CA GLY A 32 -2.48 11.45 -2.93
C GLY A 32 -2.43 10.30 -3.94
N ARG A 33 -1.67 9.22 -3.68
CA ARG A 33 -1.53 8.07 -4.58
C ARG A 33 -1.88 6.76 -3.89
N GLN A 34 -2.35 5.79 -4.65
CA GLN A 34 -2.52 4.40 -4.21
C GLN A 34 -1.22 3.61 -4.38
N VAL A 35 -0.13 4.15 -3.83
CA VAL A 35 1.22 3.60 -3.95
C VAL A 35 1.86 3.58 -2.57
N LEU A 36 2.29 2.40 -2.15
CA LEU A 36 3.19 2.26 -1.02
C LEU A 36 4.62 2.15 -1.51
N VAL A 37 5.52 2.76 -0.77
CA VAL A 37 6.96 2.63 -0.95
C VAL A 37 7.56 2.19 0.37
N ARG A 38 8.74 1.56 0.31
CA ARG A 38 9.49 1.25 1.53
C ARG A 38 9.73 2.51 2.35
N SER A 39 9.61 2.40 3.66
CA SER A 39 9.85 3.47 4.63
C SER A 39 11.25 4.08 4.48
N ASP A 40 12.25 3.23 4.17
CA ASP A 40 13.66 3.60 3.98
C ASP A 40 14.03 3.97 2.53
N ALA A 41 13.07 4.05 1.61
CA ALA A 41 13.33 4.47 0.24
C ALA A 41 13.48 6.00 0.12
N PRO A 42 14.44 6.50 -0.70
CA PRO A 42 15.31 5.74 -1.60
C PRO A 42 16.52 5.08 -0.92
N VAL A 43 16.98 3.96 -1.48
CA VAL A 43 18.20 3.26 -1.03
C VAL A 43 19.33 3.49 -2.03
N ASP A 44 20.30 4.32 -1.66
CA ASP A 44 21.40 4.72 -2.54
C ASP A 44 22.25 3.54 -3.03
N GLY A 45 22.67 3.62 -4.29
CA GLY A 45 23.51 2.60 -4.93
C GLY A 45 22.79 1.27 -5.24
N LYS A 46 21.45 1.22 -5.13
CA LYS A 46 20.63 0.04 -5.48
C LYS A 46 19.66 0.36 -6.62
N VAL A 47 19.39 -0.63 -7.46
CA VAL A 47 18.34 -0.56 -8.48
C VAL A 47 16.99 -0.73 -7.81
N ALA A 48 16.07 0.22 -8.02
CA ALA A 48 14.71 0.14 -7.49
C ALA A 48 13.87 -0.88 -8.29
N VAL A 49 13.11 -1.70 -7.58
CA VAL A 49 12.13 -2.64 -8.16
C VAL A 49 10.74 -2.11 -7.87
N VAL A 50 9.91 -2.07 -8.91
CA VAL A 50 8.51 -1.62 -8.82
C VAL A 50 7.63 -2.72 -9.40
N SER A 51 6.53 -3.00 -8.70
CA SER A 51 5.46 -3.89 -9.16
C SER A 51 4.11 -3.25 -8.82
N GLY A 52 3.03 -3.78 -9.38
CA GLY A 52 1.69 -3.23 -9.18
C GLY A 52 0.63 -3.97 -9.99
N GLY A 53 -0.63 -3.70 -9.64
CA GLY A 53 -1.82 -4.33 -10.22
C GLY A 53 -3.08 -3.73 -9.60
N GLY A 54 -4.25 -4.25 -9.97
CA GLY A 54 -5.51 -3.89 -9.30
C GLY A 54 -5.62 -4.51 -7.91
N SER A 55 -6.25 -3.80 -6.97
CA SER A 55 -6.57 -4.31 -5.62
C SER A 55 -7.54 -5.49 -5.65
N GLY A 56 -7.59 -6.25 -4.55
CA GLY A 56 -8.38 -7.47 -4.40
C GLY A 56 -7.55 -8.76 -4.52
N HIS A 57 -6.24 -8.63 -4.62
CA HIS A 57 -5.26 -9.73 -4.63
C HIS A 57 -4.30 -9.67 -3.44
N GLU A 58 -4.65 -8.93 -2.39
CA GLU A 58 -3.82 -8.78 -1.20
C GLU A 58 -3.38 -10.17 -0.66
N PRO A 59 -2.08 -10.37 -0.36
CA PRO A 59 -1.05 -9.35 -0.14
C PRO A 59 -0.39 -8.80 -1.41
N ALA A 60 -0.68 -9.35 -2.59
CA ALA A 60 -0.06 -8.87 -3.82
C ALA A 60 -0.59 -7.47 -4.20
N HIS A 61 0.25 -6.46 -4.40
CA HIS A 61 1.72 -6.46 -4.33
C HIS A 61 2.29 -5.77 -3.10
N ALA A 62 1.47 -5.02 -2.36
CA ALA A 62 1.91 -4.10 -1.32
C ALA A 62 2.44 -4.78 -0.04
N GLY A 63 2.19 -6.08 0.13
CA GLY A 63 2.73 -6.89 1.22
C GLY A 63 4.05 -7.62 0.88
N TYR A 64 4.65 -7.37 -0.28
CA TYR A 64 5.96 -7.88 -0.69
C TYR A 64 7.03 -6.77 -0.67
#